data_AF-A0A2T4JFF4-F1
#
_entry.id   AF-A0A2T4JFF4-F1
#
_cell.length_a   1.000
_cell.length_b   1.000
_cell.length_c   1.000
_cell.angle_alpha   90.00
_cell.angle_beta   90.00
_cell.angle_gamma   90.00
#
_symmetry.space_group_name_H-M   'P 1'
#
loop_
_entity.id
_entity.type
_entity.pdbx_description
1 polymer ?
#
loop_
_entity_poly.entity_id
_entity_poly.type
_entity_poly.pdbx_seq_one_letter_code
_entity_poly.pdbx_strand_id
1 'polypeptide(L)'
;MFQFLACSFALSLVLLLGAAELERRAIVARRMGPNGRAMLAALAISALASLVVIVVAAYSAGWIYLLHLLGATIVYHGVMGVFLVHGLQEVSARANAEHGPLRS
;
A
#
# COMPACT_ATOMS: atom_id res chain seq x y z
N MET A 1 -12.85 2.04 19.74
CA MET A 1 -11.51 2.31 19.15
C MET A 1 -11.02 1.19 18.23
N PHE A 2 -10.99 -0.08 18.66
CA PHE A 2 -10.53 -1.19 17.81
C PHE A 2 -11.28 -1.32 16.47
N GLN A 3 -12.60 -1.15 16.46
CA GLN A 3 -13.40 -1.17 15.22
C GLN A 3 -12.97 -0.06 14.24
N PHE A 4 -12.70 1.15 14.75
CA PHE A 4 -12.26 2.27 13.92
C PHE A 4 -10.89 2.00 13.27
N LEU A 5 -9.97 1.39 14.03
CA LEU A 5 -8.67 0.95 13.54
C LEU A 5 -8.76 -0.17 12.51
N ALA A 6 -9.59 -1.17 12.79
CA ALA A 6 -9.85 -2.27 11.86
C ALA A 6 -10.41 -1.72 10.53
N CYS A 7 -11.38 -0.80 10.59
CA CYS A 7 -11.89 -0.12 9.41
C CYS A 7 -10.80 0.68 8.69
N SER A 8 -9.96 1.42 9.41
CA SER A 8 -8.85 2.17 8.81
C SER A 8 -7.87 1.26 8.08
N PHE A 9 -7.47 0.14 8.68
CA PHE A 9 -6.56 -0.82 8.03
C PHE A 9 -7.23 -1.56 6.87
N ALA A 10 -8.52 -1.87 6.97
CA ALA A 10 -9.27 -2.47 5.86
C ALA A 10 -9.39 -1.50 4.67
N LEU A 11 -9.70 -0.22 4.91
CA LEU A 11 -9.78 0.80 3.87
C LEU A 11 -8.42 1.04 3.23
N SER A 12 -7.36 1.11 4.03
CA SER A 12 -5.98 1.14 3.56
C SER A 12 -5.68 -0.06 2.67
N LEU A 13 -6.03 -1.27 3.11
CA LEU A 13 -5.81 -2.49 2.34
C LEU A 13 -6.53 -2.44 0.99
N VAL A 14 -7.79 -1.99 0.96
CA VAL A 14 -8.56 -1.82 -0.28
C VAL A 14 -7.88 -0.82 -1.22
N LEU A 15 -7.41 0.32 -0.70
CA LEU A 15 -6.70 1.33 -1.48
C LEU A 15 -5.42 0.76 -2.09
N LEU A 16 -4.62 0.05 -1.29
CA LEU A 16 -3.35 -0.55 -1.72
C LEU A 16 -3.54 -1.69 -2.73
N LEU A 17 -4.51 -2.58 -2.50
CA LEU A 17 -4.85 -3.64 -3.45
C LEU A 17 -5.43 -3.08 -4.75
N GLY A 18 -6.25 -2.02 -4.67
CA GLY A 18 -6.75 -1.31 -5.84
C GLY A 18 -5.62 -0.74 -6.70
N ALA A 19 -4.64 -0.08 -6.07
CA ALA A 19 -3.46 0.42 -6.77
C ALA A 19 -2.60 -0.71 -7.34
N ALA A 20 -2.40 -1.79 -6.60
CA ALA A 20 -1.70 -2.98 -7.07
C ALA A 20 -2.36 -3.59 -8.31
N GLU A 21 -3.69 -3.70 -8.31
CA GLU A 21 -4.43 -4.26 -9.42
C GLU A 21 -4.40 -3.34 -10.66
N LEU A 22 -4.42 -2.02 -10.47
CA LEU A 22 -4.23 -1.06 -11.58
C LEU A 22 -2.85 -1.22 -12.24
N GLU A 23 -1.79 -1.29 -11.45
CA GLU A 23 -0.42 -1.53 -11.94
C GLU A 23 -0.31 -2.90 -12.62
N ARG A 24 -0.83 -3.95 -11.98
CA ARG A 24 -0.85 -5.31 -12.54
C ARG A 24 -1.55 -5.35 -13.90
N ARG A 25 -2.72 -4.71 -14.04
CA ARG A 25 -3.44 -4.63 -15.32
C ARG A 25 -2.64 -3.89 -16.38
N ALA A 26 -1.97 -2.79 -16.02
CA ALA A 26 -1.14 -2.04 -16.96
C ALA A 26 0.07 -2.86 -17.45
N ILE A 27 0.71 -3.61 -16.55
CA ILE A 27 1.83 -4.51 -16.85
C ILE A 27 1.37 -5.65 -17.77
N VAL A 28 0.30 -6.36 -17.41
CA VAL A 28 -0.24 -7.48 -18.21
C VAL A 28 -0.74 -7.00 -19.56
N ALA A 29 -1.40 -5.84 -19.62
CA ALA A 29 -1.85 -5.23 -20.87
C ALA A 29 -0.73 -4.56 -21.67
N ARG A 30 0.54 -4.64 -21.21
CA ARG A 30 1.72 -4.13 -21.91
C ARG A 30 1.65 -2.63 -22.19
N ARG A 31 0.86 -1.88 -21.40
CA ARG A 31 0.66 -0.43 -21.58
C ARG A 31 1.75 0.40 -20.92
N MET A 32 2.30 -0.10 -19.81
CA MET A 32 3.40 0.52 -19.09
C MET A 32 4.28 -0.56 -18.47
N GLY A 33 5.60 -0.29 -18.40
CA GLY A 33 6.50 -1.08 -17.56
C GLY A 33 6.25 -0.84 -16.07
N PRO A 34 6.89 -1.62 -15.18
CA PRO A 34 6.73 -1.47 -13.73
C PRO A 34 7.32 -0.13 -13.28
N ASN A 35 6.48 0.90 -13.15
CA ASN A 35 6.90 2.22 -12.66
C ASN A 35 6.58 2.42 -11.17
N GLY A 36 5.64 1.64 -10.63
CA GLY A 36 5.25 1.66 -9.21
C GLY A 36 4.64 2.99 -8.74
N ARG A 37 4.30 3.91 -9.64
CA ARG A 37 3.86 5.27 -9.30
C ARG A 37 2.50 5.26 -8.61
N ALA A 38 1.56 4.44 -9.09
CA ALA A 38 0.25 4.32 -8.46
C ALA A 38 0.38 3.67 -7.08
N MET A 39 1.26 2.67 -6.93
CA MET A 39 1.55 2.05 -5.64
C MET A 39 2.17 3.04 -4.65
N LEU A 40 3.18 3.82 -5.07
CA LEU A 40 3.80 4.83 -4.22
C LEU A 40 2.81 5.92 -3.79
N ALA A 41 1.97 6.39 -4.72
CA ALA A 41 0.92 7.35 -4.41
C ALA A 41 -0.09 6.79 -3.40
N ALA A 42 -0.53 5.53 -3.59
CA ALA A 42 -1.46 4.87 -2.68
C ALA A 42 -0.87 4.68 -1.28
N LEU A 43 0.40 4.26 -1.18
CA LEU A 43 1.12 4.15 0.10
C LEU A 43 1.23 5.51 0.80
N ALA A 44 1.60 6.57 0.08
CA ALA A 44 1.70 7.91 0.64
C ALA A 44 0.35 8.42 1.15
N ILE A 45 -0.71 8.30 0.35
CA ILE A 45 -2.07 8.70 0.73
C ILE A 45 -2.54 7.90 1.95
N SER A 46 -2.32 6.58 1.95
CA SER A 46 -2.69 5.69 3.05
C SER A 46 -1.96 6.06 4.34
N ALA A 47 -0.64 6.28 4.27
CA ALA A 47 0.17 6.66 5.41
C ALA A 47 -0.31 8.01 5.99
N LEU A 48 -0.54 9.01 5.14
CA LEU A 48 -1.05 10.31 5.57
C LEU A 48 -2.45 10.20 6.21
N ALA A 49 -3.37 9.45 5.61
CA ALA A 49 -4.70 9.21 6.17
C ALA A 49 -4.62 8.49 7.53
N SER A 50 -3.70 7.54 7.67
CA SER A 50 -3.48 6.82 8.93
C SER A 50 -2.94 7.72 10.04
N LEU A 51 -2.12 8.73 9.72
CA LEU A 51 -1.66 9.72 10.71
C LEU A 51 -2.83 10.52 11.29
N VAL A 52 -3.82 10.89 10.46
CA VAL A 52 -5.04 11.56 10.93
C VAL A 52 -5.80 10.67 11.91
N VAL A 53 -5.98 9.39 11.58
CA VAL A 53 -6.61 8.39 12.46
C VAL A 53 -5.86 8.26 13.78
N ILE A 54 -4.53 8.23 13.77
CA ILE A 54 -3.70 8.14 14.96
C ILE A 54 -3.90 9.36 15.87
N VAL A 55 -3.86 10.57 15.30
CA VAL A 55 -4.03 11.81 16.07
C VAL A 55 -5.41 11.85 16.74
N VAL A 56 -6.47 11.49 16.01
CA VAL A 56 -7.84 11.41 16.56
C VAL A 56 -7.92 10.38 17.68
N ALA A 57 -7.33 9.20 17.49
CA ALA A 57 -7.31 8.13 18.48
C ALA A 57 -6.54 8.55 19.75
N ALA A 58 -5.40 9.22 19.59
CA ALA A 58 -4.56 9.69 20.67
C ALA A 58 -5.26 10.73 21.56
N TYR A 59 -6.06 11.61 20.97
CA TYR A 59 -6.86 12.58 21.75
C TYR A 59 -7.77 11.89 22.76
N SER A 60 -8.26 10.69 22.44
CA SER A 60 -9.18 9.92 23.31
C SER A 60 -8.50 8.95 24.28
N ALA A 61 -7.26 8.51 24.02
CA ALA A 61 -6.59 7.42 24.74
C ALA A 61 -5.20 7.76 25.29
N GLY A 62 -4.71 8.97 25.05
CA GLY A 62 -3.44 9.48 25.59
C GLY A 62 -2.19 9.13 24.75
N TRP A 63 -1.06 9.71 25.16
CA TRP A 63 0.20 9.70 24.40
C TRP A 63 0.87 8.32 24.30
N ILE A 64 0.75 7.47 25.32
CA ILE A 64 1.31 6.10 25.26
C ILE A 64 0.60 5.28 24.19
N TYR A 65 -0.73 5.44 24.06
CA TYR A 65 -1.52 4.78 23.04
C TYR A 65 -1.11 5.25 21.64
N LEU A 66 -0.85 6.56 21.46
CA LEU A 66 -0.32 7.12 20.21
C LEU A 66 0.95 6.39 19.75
N LEU A 67 1.91 6.18 20.66
CA LEU A 67 3.19 5.54 20.30
C LEU A 67 3.01 4.10 19.80
N HIS A 68 2.15 3.33 20.44
CA HIS A 68 1.85 1.97 20.00
C HIS A 68 1.16 1.97 18.63
N LEU A 69 0.23 2.91 18.43
CA LEU A 69 -0.52 3.02 17.19
C LEU A 69 0.35 3.47 16.02
N LEU A 70 1.26 4.40 16.29
CA LEU A 70 2.27 4.85 15.33
C LEU A 70 3.19 3.70 14.95
N GLY A 71 3.71 2.96 15.94
CA GLY A 71 4.54 1.78 15.70
C GLY A 71 3.81 0.72 14.86
N ALA A 72 2.58 0.38 15.22
CA ALA A 72 1.76 -0.58 14.47
C ALA A 72 1.49 -0.11 13.03
N THR A 73 1.24 1.19 12.84
CA THR A 73 0.96 1.77 11.53
C THR A 73 2.20 1.80 10.63
N ILE A 74 3.37 2.09 11.18
CA ILE A 74 4.65 2.03 10.46
C ILE A 74 4.92 0.60 10.01
N VAL A 75 4.80 -0.37 10.93
CA VAL A 75 5.01 -1.80 10.61
C VAL A 75 4.04 -2.24 9.53
N TYR A 76 2.75 -1.92 9.67
CA TYR A 76 1.73 -2.28 8.70
C TYR A 76 2.05 -1.73 7.29
N HIS A 77 2.32 -0.42 7.15
CA HIS A 77 2.60 0.17 5.84
C HIS A 77 3.93 -0.31 5.26
N GLY A 78 4.95 -0.51 6.10
CA GLY A 78 6.24 -1.04 5.67
C GLY A 78 6.12 -2.46 5.10
N VAL A 79 5.44 -3.36 5.83
CA VAL A 79 5.20 -4.74 5.39
C VAL A 79 4.37 -4.76 4.12
N MET A 80 3.27 -4.01 4.07
CA MET A 80 2.40 -3.96 2.90
C MET A 80 3.12 -3.39 1.67
N GLY A 81 3.90 -2.33 1.84
CA GLY A 81 4.67 -1.73 0.76
C GLY A 81 5.67 -2.72 0.15
N VAL A 82 6.45 -3.40 0.99
CA VAL A 82 7.41 -4.42 0.53
C VAL A 82 6.69 -5.56 -0.19
N PHE A 83 5.65 -6.13 0.43
CA PHE A 83 4.93 -7.27 -0.12
C PHE A 83 4.33 -6.98 -1.49
N LEU A 84 3.65 -5.84 -1.63
CA LEU A 84 2.97 -5.48 -2.88
C LEU A 84 3.95 -5.10 -3.99
N VAL A 85 5.06 -4.41 -3.66
CA VAL A 85 6.11 -4.10 -4.65
C VAL A 85 6.77 -5.38 -5.16
N HIS A 86 7.12 -6.32 -4.28
CA HIS A 86 7.66 -7.61 -4.70
C HIS A 86 6.66 -8.40 -5.56
N GLY A 87 5.38 -8.41 -5.21
CA GLY A 87 4.34 -9.04 -6.02
C GLY A 87 4.25 -8.45 -7.43
N LEU A 88 4.32 -7.11 -7.56
CA LEU A 88 4.33 -6.44 -8.86
C LEU A 88 5.61 -6.73 -9.67
N GLN A 89 6.76 -6.80 -9.01
CA GLN A 89 8.02 -7.17 -9.66
C GLN A 89 7.98 -8.61 -10.20
N GLU A 90 7.42 -9.55 -9.44
CA GLU A 90 7.25 -10.92 -9.88
C GLU A 90 6.29 -11.03 -11.07
N VAL A 91 5.17 -10.31 -11.04
CA VAL A 91 4.24 -10.23 -12.18
C VAL A 91 4.94 -9.66 -13.41
N SER A 92 5.71 -8.59 -13.25
CA SER A 92 6.46 -8.01 -14.36
C SER A 92 7.52 -8.96 -14.92
N ALA A 93 8.23 -9.69 -14.06
CA ALA A 93 9.25 -10.66 -14.49
C ALA A 93 8.61 -11.80 -15.31
N ARG A 94 7.48 -12.34 -14.84
CA ARG A 94 6.71 -13.37 -15.54
C ARG A 94 6.21 -12.88 -16.90
N ALA A 95 5.62 -11.67 -16.96
CA ALA A 95 5.14 -11.09 -18.21
C ALA A 95 6.27 -10.87 -19.24
N ASN A 96 7.45 -10.47 -18.78
CA ASN A 96 8.64 -10.31 -19.62
C ASN A 96 9.23 -11.65 -20.09
N ALA A 97 9.22 -12.68 -19.24
CA ALA A 97 9.70 -14.01 -19.60
C ALA A 97 8.83 -14.67 -20.68
N GLU A 98 7.52 -14.49 -20.60
CA GLU A 98 6.56 -15.10 -21.53
C GLU A 98 6.51 -14.39 -22.90
N HIS A 99 6.67 -13.06 -22.93
CA HIS A 99 6.41 -12.24 -24.12
C HIS A 99 7.61 -11.39 -24.59
N GLY A 100 8.81 -11.62 -24.02
CA GLY A 100 9.98 -10.77 -24.22
C GLY A 100 9.85 -9.39 -23.56
N PRO A 101 10.94 -8.61 -23.45
CA PRO A 101 10.92 -7.29 -22.82
C PRO A 101 10.01 -6.32 -23.59
N LEU A 102 9.28 -5.48 -22.85
CA LEU A 102 8.60 -4.32 -23.43
C LEU A 102 9.62 -3.45 -24.16
N ARG A 103 9.43 -3.26 -25.47
CA ARG A 103 10.19 -2.26 -26.25
C ARG A 103 9.68 -0.88 -25.83
N SER A 104 10.47 -0.18 -25.03
CA SER A 104 10.27 1.21 -24.62
C SER A 104 10.51 2.18 -25.76
#